data_AF-A0A536H579-F1
#
_entry.id   AF-A0A536H579-F1
#
_cell.length_a   1.000
_cell.length_b   1.000
_cell.length_c   1.000
_cell.angle_alpha   90.00
_cell.angle_beta   90.00
_cell.angle_gamma   90.00
#
_symmetry.space_group_name_H-M   'P 1'
#
loop_
_entity.id
_entity.type
_entity.pdbx_description
1 polymer ?
#
loop_
_entity_poly.entity_id
_entity_poly.type
_entity_poly.pdbx_seq_one_letter_code
_entity_poly.pdbx_strand_id
1 'polypeptide(L)'
;MSSIAVREPGTPTTAAGQFGVYSEVGKLRKVLVHRPELSLKRLTPANHDELLFDDVLWVERAQWEHDQFVKVMRDRGVDVYYVRDLLLEALRTSEPARNQVIYAVANQVTVGAALAEEIRIMLGALSPDRLATYLIGGLTISELDPDWRRLKSYSLIAAGNDDDNLFVLPPLPNQLFTRDSSAWLFGGVSVNPMFWPARRRESL
;
A
#
# COMPACT_ATOMS: atom_id res chain seq x y z
N MET A 1 13.18 23.63 50.61
CA MET A 1 12.21 23.91 49.54
C MET A 1 12.98 24.13 48.23
N SER A 2 13.39 23.04 47.57
CA SER A 2 14.12 23.14 46.30
C SER A 2 13.14 23.24 45.13
N SER A 3 13.20 24.37 44.44
CA SER A 3 12.46 24.69 43.22
C SER A 3 12.86 23.75 42.09
N ILE A 4 11.88 23.03 41.53
CA ILE A 4 12.03 22.28 40.28
C ILE A 4 11.93 23.31 39.14
N ALA A 5 13.05 23.59 38.50
CA ALA A 5 13.07 24.41 37.29
C ALA A 5 12.42 23.60 36.15
N VAL A 6 11.24 24.06 35.72
CA VAL A 6 10.59 23.59 34.49
C VAL A 6 11.47 24.03 33.32
N ARG A 7 12.11 23.07 32.65
CA ARG A 7 12.82 23.33 31.39
C ARG A 7 11.79 23.75 30.34
N GLU A 8 11.97 24.94 29.78
CA GLU A 8 11.20 25.37 28.61
C GLU A 8 11.40 24.37 27.46
N PRO A 9 10.35 24.04 26.69
CA PRO A 9 10.47 23.18 25.53
C PRO A 9 11.32 23.90 24.48
N GLY A 10 12.59 23.51 24.38
CA GLY A 10 13.48 24.01 23.34
C GLY A 10 12.89 23.73 21.96
N THR A 11 12.92 24.73 21.08
CA THR A 11 12.58 24.60 19.66
C THR A 11 13.37 23.43 19.08
N PRO A 12 12.73 22.40 18.49
CA PRO A 12 13.47 21.30 17.91
C PRO A 12 14.28 21.83 16.72
N THR A 13 15.59 21.96 16.91
CA THR A 13 16.55 22.17 15.83
C THR A 13 16.57 20.92 14.98
N THR A 14 15.78 20.89 13.91
CA THR A 14 15.83 19.79 12.94
C THR A 14 17.15 19.91 12.19
N ALA A 15 18.12 19.07 12.54
CA ALA A 15 19.33 18.90 11.74
C ALA A 15 18.93 18.47 10.32
N ALA A 16 19.60 19.03 9.31
CA ALA A 16 19.40 18.63 7.92
C ALA A 16 19.63 17.12 7.78
N GLY A 17 18.57 16.37 7.45
CA GLY A 17 18.60 14.90 7.31
C GLY A 17 17.66 14.12 8.23
N GLN A 18 17.01 14.76 9.21
CA GLN A 18 16.07 14.07 10.10
C GLN A 18 14.61 14.24 9.62
N PHE A 19 13.94 13.13 9.29
CA PHE A 19 12.51 13.14 9.01
C PHE A 19 11.69 13.28 10.31
N GLY A 20 10.57 13.99 10.25
CA GLY A 20 9.65 14.06 11.37
C GLY A 20 8.49 15.05 11.23
N VAL A 21 7.46 14.87 12.04
CA VAL A 21 6.27 15.74 12.11
C VAL A 21 6.08 16.22 13.55
N TYR A 22 6.26 17.52 13.78
CA TYR A 22 6.24 18.14 15.11
C TYR A 22 5.01 19.03 15.34
N SER A 23 4.16 19.18 14.32
CA SER A 23 2.94 20.01 14.35
C SER A 23 2.05 19.68 13.15
N GLU A 24 0.74 19.74 13.34
CA GLU A 24 -0.27 19.60 12.28
C GLU A 24 -0.51 20.89 11.46
N VAL A 25 -0.06 22.04 11.98
CA VAL A 25 -0.27 23.37 11.35
C VAL A 25 1.02 24.04 10.89
N GLY A 26 2.17 23.40 11.16
CA GLY A 26 3.48 23.88 10.73
C GLY A 26 3.66 23.86 9.22
N LYS A 27 4.72 24.50 8.73
CA LYS A 27 5.03 24.48 7.30
C LYS A 27 5.40 23.07 6.84
N LEU A 28 4.53 22.48 6.02
CA LEU A 28 4.77 21.20 5.37
C LEU A 28 5.97 21.30 4.42
N ARG A 29 6.90 20.35 4.51
CA ARG A 29 8.10 20.28 3.65
C ARG A 29 8.13 19.05 2.75
N LYS A 30 7.68 17.91 3.29
CA LYS A 30 7.66 16.62 2.60
C LYS A 30 6.34 15.93 2.90
N VAL A 31 5.75 15.26 1.91
CA VAL A 31 4.50 14.52 2.08
C VAL A 31 4.50 13.25 1.25
N LEU A 32 3.88 12.21 1.79
CA LEU A 32 3.64 10.94 1.10
C LEU A 32 2.19 10.87 0.65
N VAL A 33 1.98 10.62 -0.65
CA VAL A 33 0.66 10.48 -1.27
C VAL A 33 0.60 9.21 -2.11
N HIS A 34 -0.60 8.81 -2.50
CA HIS A 34 -0.79 7.70 -3.43
C HIS A 34 -1.74 8.13 -4.53
N ARG A 35 -1.28 8.03 -5.78
CA ARG A 35 -2.06 8.43 -6.94
C ARG A 35 -3.08 7.32 -7.25
N PRO A 36 -4.37 7.65 -7.49
CA PRO A 36 -5.36 6.69 -7.96
C PRO A 36 -4.85 5.81 -9.11
N GLU A 37 -4.92 4.49 -8.96
CA GLU A 37 -4.40 3.53 -9.93
C GLU A 37 -5.29 2.29 -10.11
N LEU A 38 -4.68 1.15 -10.47
CA LEU A 38 -5.34 -0.12 -10.74
C LEU A 38 -6.26 -0.57 -9.60
N SER A 39 -5.90 -0.38 -8.33
CA SER A 39 -6.73 -0.81 -7.19
C SER A 39 -8.14 -0.23 -7.23
N LEU A 40 -8.28 1.04 -7.62
CA LEU A 40 -9.57 1.71 -7.78
C LEU A 40 -10.31 1.27 -9.05
N LYS A 41 -9.59 0.89 -10.12
CA LYS A 41 -10.21 0.34 -11.34
C LYS A 41 -10.86 -1.02 -11.12
N ARG A 42 -10.51 -1.70 -10.02
CA ARG A 42 -11.04 -3.01 -9.62
C ARG A 42 -12.23 -2.94 -8.67
N LEU A 43 -12.64 -1.73 -8.27
CA LEU A 43 -13.87 -1.53 -7.55
C LEU A 43 -15.06 -1.82 -8.47
N THR A 44 -16.04 -2.53 -7.93
CA THR A 44 -17.30 -2.85 -8.58
C THR A 44 -18.44 -2.59 -7.60
N PRO A 45 -19.68 -2.41 -8.08
CA PRO A 45 -20.84 -2.28 -7.20
C PRO A 45 -21.02 -3.48 -6.26
N ALA A 46 -20.44 -4.64 -6.56
CA ALA A 46 -20.56 -5.84 -5.75
C ALA A 46 -19.49 -5.96 -4.64
N ASN A 47 -18.35 -5.25 -4.74
CA ASN A 47 -17.21 -5.44 -3.84
C ASN A 47 -16.76 -4.18 -3.09
N HIS A 48 -17.30 -2.99 -3.41
CA HIS A 48 -16.81 -1.74 -2.85
C HIS A 48 -16.98 -1.68 -1.32
N ASP A 49 -18.11 -2.15 -0.78
CA ASP A 49 -18.36 -2.22 0.67
C ASP A 49 -17.34 -3.11 1.39
N GLU A 50 -17.04 -4.29 0.83
CA GLU A 50 -16.05 -5.22 1.41
C GLU A 50 -14.63 -4.64 1.37
N LEU A 51 -14.34 -3.82 0.36
CA LEU A 51 -13.09 -3.09 0.20
C LEU A 51 -13.09 -1.73 0.91
N LEU A 52 -14.13 -1.44 1.70
CA LEU A 52 -14.29 -0.22 2.50
C LEU A 52 -14.17 1.05 1.67
N PHE A 53 -14.83 1.05 0.52
CA PHE A 53 -14.87 2.18 -0.39
C PHE A 53 -16.32 2.51 -0.70
N ASP A 54 -16.70 3.78 -0.61
CA ASP A 54 -18.11 4.17 -0.63
C ASP A 54 -18.80 3.89 -1.97
N ASP A 55 -18.10 4.09 -3.09
CA ASP A 55 -18.63 3.85 -4.44
C ASP A 55 -17.51 3.69 -5.47
N VAL A 56 -17.84 3.22 -6.67
CA VAL A 56 -16.93 3.12 -7.81
C VAL A 56 -16.59 4.52 -8.33
N LEU A 57 -15.29 4.79 -8.50
CA LEU A 57 -14.79 6.08 -8.98
C LEU A 57 -14.57 6.09 -10.49
N TRP A 58 -14.78 7.27 -11.09
CA TRP A 58 -14.18 7.58 -12.39
C TRP A 58 -12.67 7.82 -12.20
N VAL A 59 -11.88 6.77 -12.38
CA VAL A 59 -10.45 6.76 -12.03
C VAL A 59 -9.65 7.81 -12.78
N GLU A 60 -9.90 8.02 -14.08
CA GLU A 60 -9.20 9.05 -14.87
C GLU A 60 -9.49 10.45 -14.34
N ARG A 61 -10.71 10.71 -13.87
CA ARG A 61 -11.08 11.97 -13.24
C ARG A 61 -10.40 12.12 -11.88
N ALA A 62 -10.43 11.08 -11.05
CA ALA A 62 -9.77 11.08 -9.74
C ALA A 62 -8.25 11.28 -9.87
N GLN A 63 -7.63 10.70 -10.90
CA GLN A 63 -6.23 10.94 -11.25
C GLN A 63 -5.97 12.40 -11.57
N TRP A 64 -6.78 13.02 -12.43
CA TRP A 64 -6.65 14.43 -12.76
C TRP A 64 -6.78 15.33 -11.52
N GLU A 65 -7.77 15.06 -10.65
CA GLU A 65 -7.98 15.82 -9.40
C GLU A 65 -6.81 15.65 -8.43
N HIS A 66 -6.30 14.42 -8.28
CA HIS A 66 -5.12 14.13 -7.47
C HIS A 66 -3.87 14.84 -8.04
N ASP A 67 -3.71 14.88 -9.36
CA ASP A 67 -2.60 15.58 -10.01
C ASP A 67 -2.67 17.10 -9.78
N GLN A 68 -3.88 17.69 -9.77
CA GLN A 68 -4.07 19.10 -9.38
C GLN A 68 -3.74 19.32 -7.89
N PHE A 69 -4.16 18.43 -7.01
CA PHE A 69 -3.83 18.49 -5.58
C PHE A 69 -2.31 18.46 -5.34
N VAL A 70 -1.60 17.54 -6.00
CA VAL A 70 -0.13 17.46 -5.93
C VAL A 70 0.53 18.71 -6.51
N LYS A 71 0.02 19.23 -7.62
CA LYS A 71 0.53 20.46 -8.22
C LYS A 71 0.47 21.63 -7.24
N VAL A 72 -0.66 21.84 -6.56
CA VAL A 72 -0.81 22.91 -5.56
C VAL A 72 0.20 22.81 -4.42
N MET A 73 0.53 21.58 -3.98
CA MET A 73 1.57 21.37 -2.96
C MET A 73 2.97 21.69 -3.48
N ARG A 74 3.31 21.20 -4.69
CA ARG A 74 4.62 21.43 -5.32
C ARG A 74 4.85 22.91 -5.63
N ASP A 75 3.83 23.63 -6.10
CA ASP A 75 3.90 25.07 -6.35
C ASP A 75 4.21 25.87 -5.06
N ARG A 76 3.95 25.28 -3.88
CA ARG A 76 4.29 25.85 -2.55
C ARG A 76 5.65 25.37 -2.01
N GLY A 77 6.42 24.62 -2.82
CA GLY A 77 7.74 24.09 -2.46
C GLY A 77 7.70 22.87 -1.55
N VAL A 78 6.61 22.08 -1.55
CA VAL A 78 6.53 20.81 -0.84
C VAL A 78 7.10 19.69 -1.71
N ASP A 79 8.00 18.87 -1.17
CA ASP A 79 8.45 17.64 -1.83
C ASP A 79 7.35 16.57 -1.68
N VAL A 80 6.79 16.15 -2.81
CA VAL A 80 5.72 15.15 -2.83
C VAL A 80 6.28 13.81 -3.32
N TYR A 81 6.21 12.81 -2.45
CA TYR A 81 6.61 11.42 -2.69
C TYR A 81 5.38 10.55 -2.93
N TYR A 82 5.50 9.56 -3.81
CA TYR A 82 4.44 8.59 -4.08
C TYR A 82 4.76 7.25 -3.41
N VAL A 83 3.76 6.66 -2.76
CA VAL A 83 3.89 5.31 -2.15
C VAL A 83 4.37 4.29 -3.17
N ARG A 84 3.79 4.28 -4.38
CA ARG A 84 4.15 3.34 -5.44
C ARG A 84 5.62 3.50 -5.86
N ASP A 85 6.08 4.74 -6.00
CA ASP A 85 7.45 5.02 -6.43
C ASP A 85 8.46 4.57 -5.37
N LEU A 86 8.19 4.85 -4.09
CA LEU A 86 9.03 4.38 -2.98
C LEU A 86 9.00 2.87 -2.83
N LEU A 87 7.84 2.22 -3.04
CA LEU A 87 7.74 0.76 -3.06
C LEU A 87 8.60 0.19 -4.19
N LEU A 88 8.49 0.73 -5.40
CA LEU A 88 9.29 0.31 -6.55
C LEU A 88 10.79 0.47 -6.28
N GLU A 89 11.20 1.59 -5.69
CA GLU A 89 12.58 1.84 -5.29
C GLU A 89 13.08 0.79 -4.28
N ALA A 90 12.28 0.50 -3.24
CA ALA A 90 12.61 -0.51 -2.24
C ALA A 90 12.76 -1.92 -2.86
N LEU A 91 11.83 -2.31 -3.73
CA LEU A 91 11.85 -3.59 -4.43
C LEU A 91 13.04 -3.74 -5.39
N ARG A 92 13.53 -2.64 -5.97
CA ARG A 92 14.71 -2.63 -6.84
C ARG A 92 16.02 -2.68 -6.06
N THR A 93 16.05 -2.09 -4.88
CA THR A 93 17.29 -1.84 -4.14
C THR A 93 17.58 -2.93 -3.11
N SER A 94 16.56 -3.64 -2.62
CA SER A 94 16.71 -4.64 -1.56
C SER A 94 16.00 -5.95 -1.89
N GLU A 95 16.79 -6.94 -2.33
CA GLU A 95 16.31 -8.30 -2.55
C GLU A 95 15.75 -8.94 -1.25
N PRO A 96 16.34 -8.73 -0.05
CA PRO A 96 15.72 -9.19 1.20
C PRO A 96 14.35 -8.55 1.46
N ALA A 97 14.17 -7.26 1.21
CA ALA A 97 12.88 -6.59 1.41
C ALA A 97 11.83 -7.08 0.40
N ARG A 98 12.24 -7.30 -0.85
CA ARG A 98 11.40 -7.91 -1.89
C ARG A 98 10.91 -9.30 -1.49
N ASN A 99 11.81 -10.15 -1.00
CA ASN A 99 11.41 -11.47 -0.50
C ASN A 99 10.52 -11.36 0.74
N GLN A 100 10.84 -10.47 1.67
CA GLN A 100 10.01 -10.25 2.86
C GLN A 100 8.56 -9.89 2.51
N VAL A 101 8.35 -8.94 1.59
CA VAL A 101 6.98 -8.54 1.21
C VAL A 101 6.25 -9.66 0.46
N ILE A 102 6.94 -10.41 -0.42
CA ILE A 102 6.35 -11.56 -1.13
C ILE A 102 5.86 -12.61 -0.12
N TYR A 103 6.68 -12.95 0.87
CA TYR A 103 6.31 -13.91 1.91
C TYR A 103 5.20 -13.39 2.83
N ALA A 104 5.18 -12.07 3.10
CA ALA A 104 4.15 -11.44 3.90
C ALA A 104 2.79 -11.46 3.19
N VAL A 105 2.73 -11.21 1.88
CA VAL A 105 1.46 -11.19 1.13
C VAL A 105 1.00 -12.58 0.69
N ALA A 106 1.92 -13.47 0.33
CA ALA A 106 1.61 -14.83 -0.09
C ALA A 106 1.89 -15.80 1.08
N ASN A 107 0.91 -15.91 1.98
CA ASN A 107 0.97 -16.78 3.15
C ASN A 107 -0.27 -17.69 3.25
N GLN A 108 -0.26 -18.61 4.20
CA GLN A 108 -1.32 -19.62 4.36
C GLN A 108 -2.70 -19.02 4.67
N VAL A 109 -2.75 -17.84 5.29
CA VAL A 109 -3.99 -17.14 5.61
C VAL A 109 -4.54 -16.41 4.39
N THR A 110 -3.67 -15.86 3.54
CA THR A 110 -4.08 -15.03 2.40
C THR A 110 -4.40 -15.87 1.16
N VAL A 111 -3.57 -16.86 0.82
CA VAL A 111 -3.73 -17.65 -0.42
C VAL A 111 -3.91 -19.15 -0.17
N GLY A 112 -3.91 -19.58 1.09
CA GLY A 112 -4.00 -21.00 1.45
C GLY A 112 -2.65 -21.72 1.40
N ALA A 113 -2.46 -22.72 2.26
CA ALA A 113 -1.19 -23.42 2.39
C ALA A 113 -0.75 -24.16 1.11
N ALA A 114 -1.70 -24.68 0.34
CA ALA A 114 -1.42 -25.41 -0.89
C ALA A 114 -0.88 -24.51 -2.02
N LEU A 115 -1.29 -23.23 -2.06
CA LEU A 115 -0.92 -22.31 -3.12
C LEU A 115 0.21 -21.35 -2.73
N ALA A 116 0.47 -21.15 -1.43
CA ALA A 116 1.40 -20.13 -0.95
C ALA A 116 2.77 -20.17 -1.63
N GLU A 117 3.37 -21.35 -1.79
CA GLU A 117 4.69 -21.47 -2.42
C GLU A 117 4.65 -21.18 -3.92
N GLU A 118 3.62 -21.66 -4.62
CA GLU A 118 3.44 -21.41 -6.04
C GLU A 118 3.25 -19.92 -6.32
N ILE A 119 2.41 -19.24 -5.52
CA ILE A 119 2.21 -17.79 -5.61
C ILE A 119 3.53 -17.04 -5.36
N ARG A 120 4.34 -17.45 -4.37
CA ARG A 120 5.63 -16.80 -4.10
C ARG A 120 6.59 -16.93 -5.28
N ILE A 121 6.67 -18.10 -5.89
CA ILE A 121 7.52 -18.34 -7.07
C ILE A 121 7.07 -17.43 -8.22
N MET A 122 5.77 -17.36 -8.48
CA MET A 122 5.23 -16.48 -9.52
C MET A 122 5.48 -15.00 -9.24
N LEU A 123 5.24 -14.53 -8.02
CA LEU A 123 5.53 -13.14 -7.63
C LEU A 123 7.04 -12.83 -7.71
N GLY A 124 7.89 -13.78 -7.35
CA GLY A 124 9.35 -13.67 -7.44
C GLY A 124 9.88 -13.58 -8.88
N ALA A 125 9.15 -14.15 -9.84
CA ALA A 125 9.48 -14.06 -11.27
C ALA A 125 9.08 -12.71 -11.91
N LEU A 126 8.20 -11.92 -11.28
CA LEU A 126 7.77 -10.63 -11.80
C LEU A 126 8.88 -9.58 -11.73
N SER A 127 8.90 -8.66 -12.71
CA SER A 127 9.72 -7.47 -12.61
C SER A 127 9.29 -6.61 -11.41
N PRO A 128 10.19 -5.81 -10.80
CA PRO A 128 9.84 -4.95 -9.66
C PRO A 128 8.65 -4.01 -9.93
N ASP A 129 8.50 -3.52 -11.16
CA ASP A 129 7.38 -2.65 -11.53
C ASP A 129 6.04 -3.40 -11.58
N ARG A 130 6.01 -4.61 -12.17
CA ARG A 130 4.82 -5.45 -12.16
C ARG A 130 4.48 -5.89 -10.74
N LEU A 131 5.49 -6.24 -9.93
CA LEU A 131 5.30 -6.62 -8.54
C LEU A 131 4.69 -5.46 -7.73
N ALA A 132 5.24 -4.24 -7.83
CA ALA A 132 4.67 -3.05 -7.18
C ALA A 132 3.20 -2.82 -7.60
N THR A 133 2.91 -2.96 -8.89
CA THR A 133 1.56 -2.82 -9.43
C THR A 133 0.58 -3.81 -8.81
N TYR A 134 0.97 -5.07 -8.65
CA TYR A 134 0.07 -6.10 -8.12
C TYR A 134 0.00 -6.12 -6.59
N LEU A 135 1.06 -5.68 -5.90
CA LEU A 135 1.04 -5.55 -4.44
C LEU A 135 -0.01 -4.54 -3.97
N ILE A 136 -0.21 -3.44 -4.71
CA ILE A 136 -1.22 -2.42 -4.42
C ILE A 136 -2.51 -2.66 -5.20
N GLY A 137 -2.40 -2.84 -6.51
CA GLY A 137 -3.52 -2.93 -7.46
C GLY A 137 -4.28 -4.25 -7.42
N GLY A 138 -3.80 -5.24 -6.69
CA GLY A 138 -4.38 -6.58 -6.63
C GLY A 138 -4.08 -7.41 -7.88
N LEU A 139 -4.16 -8.73 -7.71
CA LEU A 139 -3.81 -9.74 -8.69
C LEU A 139 -4.94 -10.76 -8.78
N THR A 140 -5.52 -10.92 -9.96
CA THR A 140 -6.53 -11.95 -10.22
C THR A 140 -5.89 -13.26 -10.64
N ILE A 141 -6.66 -14.34 -10.56
CA ILE A 141 -6.25 -15.66 -11.03
C ILE A 141 -5.91 -15.64 -12.53
N SER A 142 -6.72 -14.98 -13.36
CA SER A 142 -6.49 -14.89 -14.81
C SER A 142 -5.16 -14.21 -15.20
N GLU A 143 -4.64 -13.34 -14.33
CA GLU A 143 -3.37 -12.62 -14.54
C GLU A 143 -2.14 -13.41 -14.06
N LEU A 144 -2.37 -14.52 -13.34
CA LEU A 144 -1.35 -15.30 -12.66
C LEU A 144 -0.69 -16.32 -13.59
N ASP A 145 -1.50 -17.12 -14.30
CA ASP A 145 -1.06 -18.13 -15.26
C ASP A 145 -2.21 -18.48 -16.24
N PRO A 146 -1.98 -18.54 -17.57
CA PRO A 146 -2.99 -19.05 -18.52
C PRO A 146 -3.47 -20.48 -18.22
N ASP A 147 -2.68 -21.29 -17.52
CA ASP A 147 -2.98 -22.68 -17.17
C ASP A 147 -3.51 -22.85 -15.74
N TRP A 148 -4.05 -21.78 -15.14
CA TRP A 148 -4.62 -21.76 -13.78
C TRP A 148 -5.62 -22.90 -13.52
N ARG A 149 -6.29 -23.40 -14.57
CA ARG A 149 -7.19 -24.57 -14.50
C ARG A 149 -6.51 -25.80 -13.92
N ARG A 150 -5.19 -25.93 -14.05
CA ARG A 150 -4.40 -26.98 -13.41
C ARG A 150 -4.49 -26.93 -11.88
N LEU A 151 -4.55 -25.73 -11.28
CA LEU A 151 -4.71 -25.56 -9.83
C LEU A 151 -6.03 -26.12 -9.32
N LYS A 152 -7.09 -26.12 -10.14
CA LYS A 152 -8.39 -26.73 -9.78
C LYS A 152 -8.26 -28.23 -9.49
N SER A 153 -7.23 -28.91 -10.02
CA SER A 153 -7.05 -30.34 -9.80
C SER A 153 -6.53 -30.70 -8.40
N TYR A 154 -5.96 -29.75 -7.64
CA TYR A 154 -5.37 -30.00 -6.32
C TYR A 154 -5.62 -28.91 -5.27
N SER A 155 -6.29 -27.81 -5.61
CA SER A 155 -6.71 -26.77 -4.68
C SER A 155 -8.23 -26.67 -4.63
N LEU A 156 -8.81 -26.95 -3.45
CA LEU A 156 -10.25 -26.81 -3.23
C LEU A 156 -10.73 -25.37 -3.42
N ILE A 157 -9.88 -24.39 -3.07
CA ILE A 157 -10.18 -22.96 -3.28
C ILE A 157 -10.26 -22.65 -4.78
N ALA A 158 -9.35 -23.20 -5.59
CA ALA A 158 -9.39 -23.02 -7.04
C ALA A 158 -10.57 -23.79 -7.67
N ALA A 159 -10.86 -25.00 -7.19
CA ALA A 159 -11.94 -25.85 -7.71
C ALA A 159 -13.34 -25.30 -7.40
N GLY A 160 -13.52 -24.67 -6.24
CA GLY A 160 -14.79 -24.10 -5.78
C GLY A 160 -15.14 -22.74 -6.39
N ASN A 161 -14.26 -22.16 -7.21
CA ASN A 161 -14.46 -20.86 -7.83
C ASN A 161 -14.32 -20.98 -9.36
N ASP A 162 -15.38 -20.62 -10.08
CA ASP A 162 -15.37 -20.55 -11.55
C ASP A 162 -15.19 -19.13 -12.08
N ASP A 163 -15.08 -18.14 -11.21
CA ASP A 163 -14.81 -16.75 -11.59
C ASP A 163 -13.31 -16.52 -11.82
N ASP A 164 -12.93 -16.36 -13.10
CA ASP A 164 -11.58 -16.02 -13.53
C ASP A 164 -11.10 -14.66 -12.96
N ASN A 165 -12.01 -13.81 -12.47
CA ASN A 165 -11.71 -12.52 -11.84
C ASN A 165 -11.48 -12.59 -10.33
N LEU A 166 -11.47 -13.79 -9.74
CA LEU A 166 -11.21 -13.95 -8.32
C LEU A 166 -9.82 -13.41 -7.96
N PHE A 167 -9.76 -12.62 -6.88
CA PHE A 167 -8.50 -12.06 -6.37
C PHE A 167 -7.67 -13.09 -5.63
N VAL A 168 -6.46 -13.33 -6.13
CA VAL A 168 -5.38 -13.99 -5.36
C VAL A 168 -4.80 -12.99 -4.35
N LEU A 169 -4.56 -11.76 -4.81
CA LEU A 169 -4.25 -10.63 -3.96
C LEU A 169 -5.37 -9.60 -4.12
N PRO A 170 -6.18 -9.36 -3.07
CA PRO A 170 -7.17 -8.28 -3.11
C PRO A 170 -6.51 -6.91 -3.40
N PRO A 171 -7.18 -6.01 -4.14
CA PRO A 171 -6.71 -4.64 -4.33
C PRO A 171 -6.75 -3.84 -3.03
N LEU A 172 -5.90 -2.82 -2.92
CA LEU A 172 -5.85 -1.90 -1.77
C LEU A 172 -6.32 -0.49 -2.19
N PRO A 173 -7.62 -0.27 -2.42
CA PRO A 173 -8.13 1.02 -2.87
C PRO A 173 -7.91 2.12 -1.83
N ASN A 174 -7.93 1.76 -0.54
CA ASN A 174 -7.68 2.66 0.58
C ASN A 174 -6.23 3.12 0.71
N GLN A 175 -5.30 2.59 -0.09
CA GLN A 175 -3.93 3.12 -0.19
C GLN A 175 -3.94 4.60 -0.61
N LEU A 176 -5.03 5.06 -1.26
CA LEU A 176 -5.33 6.46 -1.52
C LEU A 176 -5.22 7.34 -0.25
N PHE A 177 -5.64 6.80 0.91
CA PHE A 177 -5.63 7.48 2.19
C PHE A 177 -4.37 7.14 2.99
N THR A 178 -3.24 7.72 2.59
CA THR A 178 -1.90 7.46 3.17
C THR A 178 -1.75 7.84 4.64
N ARG A 179 -2.77 8.46 5.25
CA ARG A 179 -2.77 8.88 6.66
C ARG A 179 -2.89 7.73 7.66
N ASP A 180 -3.55 6.64 7.27
CA ASP A 180 -4.00 5.65 8.24
C ASP A 180 -2.98 4.54 8.47
N SER A 181 -2.31 4.07 7.41
CA SER A 181 -1.38 2.93 7.51
C SER A 181 -0.07 3.28 8.23
N SER A 182 0.31 4.56 8.22
CA SER A 182 1.45 5.06 8.96
C SER A 182 1.28 6.50 9.41
N ALA A 183 1.84 6.85 10.56
CA ALA A 183 1.82 8.21 11.09
C ALA A 183 3.21 8.61 11.60
N TRP A 184 3.65 9.81 11.24
CA TRP A 184 4.88 10.39 11.77
C TRP A 184 4.56 11.13 13.07
N LEU A 185 5.30 10.80 14.13
CA LEU A 185 5.17 11.39 15.46
C LEU A 185 6.55 11.87 15.90
N PHE A 186 6.77 13.19 15.83
CA PHE A 186 8.08 13.80 16.00
C PHE A 186 9.10 13.12 15.08
N GLY A 187 10.25 12.67 15.59
CA GLY A 187 11.28 11.97 14.81
C GLY A 187 11.03 10.47 14.59
N GLY A 188 9.85 9.95 14.92
CA GLY A 188 9.49 8.54 14.75
C GLY A 188 8.36 8.32 13.76
N VAL A 189 8.24 7.10 13.26
CA VAL A 189 7.11 6.63 12.45
C VAL A 189 6.42 5.48 13.16
N SER A 190 5.09 5.52 13.21
CA SER A 190 4.26 4.40 13.62
C SER A 190 3.73 3.71 12.37
N VAL A 191 3.90 2.39 12.29
CA VAL A 191 3.28 1.52 11.28
C VAL A 191 2.07 0.89 11.95
N ASN A 192 0.87 1.26 11.50
CA ASN A 192 -0.35 1.05 12.26
C ASN A 192 -0.94 -0.34 11.98
N PRO A 193 -1.30 -1.12 13.02
CA PRO A 193 -2.05 -2.35 12.82
C PRO A 193 -3.50 -2.02 12.45
N MET A 194 -3.83 -2.15 11.17
CA MET A 194 -5.16 -1.80 10.67
C MET A 194 -6.25 -2.72 11.24
N PHE A 195 -7.36 -2.11 11.70
CA PHE A 195 -8.47 -2.83 12.31
C PHE A 195 -9.09 -3.84 11.34
N TRP A 196 -9.55 -3.35 10.19
CA TRP A 196 -10.22 -4.14 9.17
C TRP A 196 -9.23 -5.02 8.39
N PRO A 197 -9.51 -6.33 8.23
CA PRO A 197 -8.65 -7.25 7.49
C PRO A 197 -8.28 -6.77 6.08
N ALA A 198 -9.22 -6.16 5.35
CA ALA A 198 -9.01 -5.64 4.00
C ALA A 198 -7.87 -4.60 3.90
N ARG A 199 -7.59 -3.87 5.00
CA ARG A 199 -6.58 -2.79 5.04
C ARG A 199 -5.23 -3.21 5.62
N ARG A 200 -5.13 -4.38 6.25
CA ARG A 200 -3.91 -4.82 6.96
C ARG A 200 -2.67 -4.91 6.07
N ARG A 201 -2.87 -5.09 4.76
CA ARG A 201 -1.78 -5.15 3.79
C ARG A 201 -1.20 -3.77 3.43
N GLU A 202 -1.89 -2.67 3.74
CA GLU A 202 -1.40 -1.30 3.49
C GLU A 202 -0.17 -0.94 4.35
N SER A 203 0.04 -1.67 5.46
CA SER A 203 1.10 -1.43 6.44
C SER A 203 2.21 -2.50 6.43
N LEU A 204 2.20 -3.41 5.44
CA LEU A 204 3.19 -4.50 5.31
C LEU A 204 4.46 -4.05 4.57
#